data_AF-A0A8C0DLK2-F1
#
_entry.id   AF-A0A8C0DLK2-F1
#
_cell.length_a   1.000
_cell.length_b   1.000
_cell.length_c   1.000
_cell.angle_alpha   90.00
_cell.angle_beta   90.00
_cell.angle_gamma   90.00
#
_symmetry.space_group_name_H-M   'P 1'
#
loop_
_entity.id
_entity.type
_entity.pdbx_description
1 polymer ?
#
loop_
_entity_poly.entity_id
_entity_poly.type
_entity_poly.pdbx_seq_one_letter_code
_entity_poly.pdbx_strand_id
1 'polypeptide(L)'
;VDLIVLLPKGRCTKIQELQMTTVLRENVHVFGVEGNSDELDEPIKAVFADVAFVKEHNLMSLNSINWSRVLVQMAHHFFAYFRCAPALDLHPLPPVEVVVPSGAAGNLAAGFIAQKMGLPIHLVVAVNYNDIIHRTVQRGDFSLSEAVKPTLASAMDIQVPYNMERIFWLLSGSDSQVTRALMEQFERTGSVSLPKELHSKPSPLLSGSRLCSQVPGGRAGCRADPG
;
A
#
# COMPACT_ATOMS: atom_id res chain seq x y z
N VAL A 1 24.19 -3.72 12.22
CA VAL A 1 23.03 -2.95 11.71
C VAL A 1 22.31 -2.44 12.93
N ASP A 2 22.25 -1.13 13.08
CA ASP A 2 21.52 -0.45 14.14
C ASP A 2 20.13 -0.07 13.63
N LEU A 3 19.12 -0.29 14.46
CA LEU A 3 17.74 0.08 14.19
C LEU A 3 17.40 1.31 15.01
N ILE A 4 17.07 2.41 14.35
CA ILE A 4 16.65 3.65 14.99
C ILE A 4 15.17 3.85 14.69
N VAL A 5 14.35 3.94 15.75
CA VAL A 5 12.90 4.11 15.65
C VAL A 5 12.50 5.39 16.38
N LEU A 6 11.80 6.29 15.68
CA LEU A 6 11.12 7.42 16.30
C LEU A 6 9.66 7.02 16.60
N LEU A 7 9.25 7.17 17.85
CA LEU A 7 7.91 6.83 18.34
C LEU A 7 7.18 8.10 18.77
N PRO A 8 6.02 8.45 18.20
CA PRO A 8 5.25 9.61 18.65
C PRO A 8 4.63 9.30 20.02
N LYS A 9 5.10 10.01 21.04
CA LYS A 9 4.76 9.72 22.44
C LYS A 9 3.27 9.90 22.69
N GLY A 10 2.65 8.89 23.30
CA GLY A 10 1.21 8.92 23.61
C GLY A 10 0.28 8.84 22.39
N ARG A 11 0.80 8.63 21.18
CA ARG A 11 0.01 8.53 19.94
C ARG A 11 -0.13 7.09 19.41
N CYS A 12 0.53 6.12 20.03
CA CYS A 12 0.37 4.70 19.74
C CYS A 12 -0.42 3.99 20.84
N THR A 13 -1.06 2.86 20.51
CA THR A 13 -1.66 1.99 21.53
C THR A 13 -0.61 1.46 22.49
N LYS A 14 -1.02 1.11 23.71
CA LYS A 14 -0.06 0.58 24.70
C LYS A 14 0.64 -0.69 24.22
N ILE A 15 -0.07 -1.54 23.49
CA ILE A 15 0.50 -2.76 22.92
C ILE A 15 1.57 -2.43 21.88
N GLN A 16 1.32 -1.50 20.96
CA GLN A 16 2.31 -1.08 19.95
C GLN A 16 3.55 -0.46 20.60
N GLU A 17 3.38 0.42 21.59
CA GLU A 17 4.49 1.01 22.34
C GLU A 17 5.35 -0.08 22.99
N LEU A 18 4.72 -1.05 23.67
CA LEU A 18 5.42 -2.15 24.31
C LEU A 18 6.15 -3.04 23.29
N GLN A 19 5.56 -3.31 22.13
CA GLN A 19 6.21 -4.09 21.05
C GLN A 19 7.52 -3.45 20.58
N MET A 20 7.64 -2.13 20.63
CA MET A 20 8.88 -1.43 20.27
C MET A 20 9.84 -1.30 21.45
N THR A 21 9.35 -0.90 22.63
CA THR A 21 10.18 -0.53 23.78
C THR A 21 10.67 -1.69 24.63
N THR A 22 10.08 -2.89 24.48
CA THR A 22 10.49 -4.08 25.25
C THR A 22 11.50 -4.98 24.51
N VAL A 23 11.94 -4.57 23.31
CA VAL A 23 13.00 -5.26 22.57
C VAL A 23 14.35 -4.93 23.20
N LEU A 24 14.83 -5.81 24.09
CA LEU A 24 16.12 -5.66 24.78
C LEU A 24 17.27 -6.18 23.90
N ARG A 25 17.57 -5.45 22.83
CA ARG A 25 18.72 -5.71 21.94
C ARG A 25 19.57 -4.46 21.86
N GLU A 26 20.89 -4.62 21.99
CA GLU A 26 21.84 -3.49 22.03
C GLU A 26 21.83 -2.63 20.77
N ASN A 27 21.46 -3.21 19.63
CA ASN A 27 21.39 -2.53 18.34
C ASN A 27 20.00 -1.96 18.01
N VAL A 28 19.08 -1.91 18.98
CA VAL A 28 17.72 -1.37 18.80
C VAL A 28 17.54 -0.14 19.68
N HIS A 29 17.39 1.01 19.02
CA HIS A 29 17.32 2.33 19.63
C HIS A 29 15.94 2.93 19.37
N VAL A 30 15.11 3.01 20.41
CA VAL A 30 13.75 3.56 20.30
C VAL A 30 13.69 4.90 21.04
N PHE A 31 13.34 5.96 20.32
CA PHE A 31 13.25 7.32 20.85
C PHE A 31 11.80 7.78 20.86
N GLY A 32 11.27 8.09 22.05
CA GLY A 32 9.98 8.75 22.19
C GLY A 32 10.11 10.22 21.85
N VAL A 33 9.38 10.68 20.84
CA VAL A 33 9.43 12.06 20.32
C VAL A 33 8.06 12.71 20.54
N GLU A 34 8.05 13.97 20.95
CA GLU A 34 6.83 14.78 21.00
C GLU A 34 6.42 15.17 19.58
N GLY A 35 5.13 15.03 19.26
CA GLY A 35 4.61 15.32 17.92
C GLY A 35 3.71 14.22 17.37
N ASN A 36 3.32 14.35 16.10
CA ASN A 36 2.54 13.37 15.35
C ASN A 36 3.40 12.63 14.32
N SER A 37 2.88 11.53 13.74
CA SER A 37 3.65 10.70 12.81
C SER A 37 4.23 11.46 11.60
N ASP A 38 3.51 12.45 11.08
CA ASP A 38 3.97 13.24 9.93
C ASP A 38 5.12 14.18 10.31
N GLU A 39 5.08 14.76 11.52
CA GLU A 39 6.15 15.59 12.08
C GLU A 39 7.43 14.77 12.34
N LEU A 40 7.29 13.49 12.73
CA LEU A 40 8.42 12.58 12.93
C LEU A 40 9.12 12.19 11.62
N ASP A 41 8.41 12.25 10.49
CA ASP A 41 8.96 11.97 9.17
C ASP A 41 9.85 13.11 8.65
N GLU A 42 9.64 14.35 9.07
CA GLU A 42 10.43 15.51 8.61
C GLU A 42 11.94 15.38 8.88
N PRO A 43 12.42 15.12 10.12
CA PRO A 43 13.84 14.96 10.38
C PRO A 43 14.42 13.74 9.65
N ILE A 44 13.64 12.67 9.49
CA ILE A 44 14.04 11.49 8.71
C ILE A 44 14.26 11.90 7.25
N LYS A 45 13.29 12.60 6.64
CA LYS A 45 13.41 13.11 5.26
C LYS A 45 14.61 14.02 5.09
N ALA A 46 14.88 14.91 6.04
CA ALA A 46 16.03 15.80 6.00
C ALA A 46 17.36 15.03 6.01
N VAL A 47 17.49 14.02 6.87
CA VAL A 47 18.68 13.15 6.90
C VAL A 47 18.84 12.36 5.59
N PHE A 48 17.74 11.82 5.05
CA PHE A 48 17.80 11.07 3.79
C PHE A 48 18.02 11.95 2.54
N ALA A 49 17.77 13.26 2.64
CA ALA A 49 18.10 14.22 1.58
C ALA A 49 19.60 14.53 1.52
N ASP A 50 20.34 14.34 2.62
CA ASP A 50 21.80 14.43 2.64
C ASP A 50 22.43 13.12 2.13
N VAL A 51 22.67 13.08 0.81
CA VAL A 51 23.24 11.92 0.13
C VAL A 51 24.64 11.56 0.65
N ALA A 52 25.43 12.56 1.08
CA ALA A 52 26.77 12.31 1.60
C ALA A 52 26.68 11.59 2.95
N PHE A 53 25.84 12.09 3.86
CA PHE A 53 25.61 11.49 5.17
C PHE A 53 25.00 10.08 5.06
N VAL A 54 24.00 9.90 4.20
CA VAL A 54 23.40 8.58 3.92
C VAL A 54 24.45 7.58 3.47
N LYS A 55 25.36 7.98 2.58
CA LYS A 55 26.41 7.12 2.05
C LYS A 55 27.49 6.82 3.08
N GLU A 56 27.89 7.82 3.86
CA GLU A 56 28.90 7.66 4.92
C GLU A 56 28.44 6.67 6.00
N HIS A 57 27.18 6.78 6.43
CA HIS A 57 26.62 5.96 7.50
C HIS A 57 25.83 4.73 7.03
N ASN A 58 25.77 4.47 5.72
CA ASN A 58 24.99 3.38 5.11
C ASN A 58 23.52 3.36 5.57
N LEU A 59 22.88 4.53 5.59
CA LEU A 59 21.51 4.64 6.06
C LEU A 59 20.54 3.95 5.10
N MET A 60 19.60 3.20 5.68
CA MET A 60 18.53 2.52 4.94
C MET A 60 17.21 2.70 5.67
N SER A 61 16.14 2.98 4.92
CA SER A 61 14.78 2.97 5.44
C SER A 61 14.07 1.67 5.08
N LEU A 62 13.40 1.07 6.06
CA LEU A 62 12.50 -0.08 5.91
C LEU A 62 11.03 0.35 5.80
N ASN A 63 10.80 1.54 5.24
CA ASN A 63 9.45 2.00 4.97
C ASN A 63 8.74 1.15 3.91
N SER A 64 7.46 1.39 3.75
CA SER A 64 6.53 0.70 2.85
C SER A 64 6.75 0.98 1.36
N ILE A 65 7.68 1.88 1.03
CA ILE A 65 8.16 2.10 -0.34
C ILE A 65 9.30 1.13 -0.65
N ASN A 66 10.00 0.55 0.32
CA ASN A 66 11.12 -0.35 0.06
C ASN A 66 10.72 -1.55 -0.83
N TRP A 67 11.43 -1.74 -1.96
CA TRP A 67 11.17 -2.81 -2.93
C TRP A 67 11.22 -4.21 -2.32
N SER A 68 12.08 -4.43 -1.33
CA SER A 68 12.23 -5.71 -0.64
C SER A 68 10.91 -6.17 0.00
N ARG A 69 10.07 -5.24 0.48
CA ARG A 69 8.76 -5.57 1.05
C ARG A 69 7.81 -6.13 -0.01
N VAL A 70 7.79 -5.51 -1.19
CA VAL A 70 6.97 -5.97 -2.33
C VAL A 70 7.46 -7.34 -2.81
N LEU A 71 8.78 -7.50 -2.92
CA LEU A 71 9.41 -8.77 -3.32
C LEU A 71 9.03 -9.92 -2.39
N VAL A 72 9.13 -9.72 -1.07
CA VAL A 72 8.76 -10.75 -0.08
C VAL A 72 7.26 -11.03 -0.11
N GLN A 73 6.41 -10.01 -0.25
CA GLN A 73 4.96 -10.19 -0.37
C GLN A 73 4.57 -11.01 -1.61
N MET A 74 5.29 -10.84 -2.71
CA MET A 74 5.05 -11.59 -3.94
C MET A 74 5.22 -13.10 -3.74
N ALA A 75 6.23 -13.52 -2.96
CA ALA A 75 6.44 -14.94 -2.66
C ALA A 75 5.22 -15.60 -1.99
N HIS A 76 4.49 -14.87 -1.13
CA HIS A 76 3.29 -15.38 -0.49
C HIS A 76 2.13 -15.60 -1.47
N HIS A 77 2.02 -14.80 -2.55
CA HIS A 77 1.00 -15.03 -3.59
C HIS A 77 1.23 -16.35 -4.32
N PHE A 78 2.48 -16.64 -4.71
CA PHE A 78 2.83 -17.95 -5.30
C PHE A 78 2.58 -19.09 -4.32
N PHE A 79 3.02 -18.94 -3.07
CA PHE A 79 2.80 -19.96 -2.05
C PHE A 79 1.31 -20.23 -1.82
N ALA A 80 0.50 -19.18 -1.63
CA ALA A 80 -0.94 -19.32 -1.43
C ALA A 80 -1.65 -19.94 -2.64
N TYR A 81 -1.26 -19.54 -3.86
CA TYR A 81 -1.78 -20.13 -5.08
C TYR A 81 -1.55 -21.65 -5.10
N PHE A 82 -0.31 -22.12 -4.88
CA PHE A 82 -0.01 -23.56 -4.89
C PHE A 82 -0.68 -24.34 -3.75
N ARG A 83 -1.14 -23.67 -2.70
CA ARG A 83 -1.89 -24.29 -1.59
C ARG A 83 -3.39 -24.37 -1.85
N CYS A 84 -3.93 -23.45 -2.62
CA CYS A 84 -5.37 -23.32 -2.84
C CYS A 84 -5.81 -23.73 -4.26
N ALA A 85 -4.88 -23.87 -5.21
CA ALA A 85 -5.18 -24.26 -6.57
C ALA A 85 -5.88 -25.64 -6.58
N PRO A 86 -7.05 -25.78 -7.23
CA PRO A 86 -7.82 -27.03 -7.23
C PRO A 86 -7.05 -28.21 -7.84
N ALA A 87 -6.22 -27.94 -8.85
CA ALA A 87 -5.49 -28.94 -9.61
C ALA A 87 -4.29 -28.26 -10.30
N LEU A 88 -3.08 -28.76 -10.07
CA LEU A 88 -1.84 -28.23 -10.64
C LEU A 88 -1.40 -28.96 -11.93
N ASP A 89 -2.10 -30.05 -12.28
CA ASP A 89 -1.90 -30.84 -13.49
C ASP A 89 -2.69 -30.31 -14.69
N LEU A 90 -3.63 -29.37 -14.48
CA LEU A 90 -4.41 -28.74 -15.54
C LEU A 90 -3.62 -27.70 -16.33
N HIS A 91 -3.91 -27.64 -17.65
CA HIS A 91 -3.32 -26.69 -18.58
C HIS A 91 -4.43 -26.03 -19.43
N PRO A 92 -4.63 -24.70 -19.34
CA PRO A 92 -3.94 -23.77 -18.45
C PRO A 92 -4.26 -24.03 -16.97
N LEU A 93 -3.37 -23.58 -16.10
CA LEU A 93 -3.56 -23.63 -14.65
C LEU A 93 -4.85 -22.88 -14.23
N PRO A 94 -5.64 -23.40 -13.26
CA PRO A 94 -6.91 -22.80 -12.89
C PRO A 94 -6.73 -21.45 -12.19
N PRO A 95 -7.60 -20.46 -12.45
CA PRO A 95 -7.52 -19.16 -11.78
C PRO A 95 -7.92 -19.26 -10.31
N VAL A 96 -7.26 -18.49 -9.45
CA VAL A 96 -7.62 -18.32 -8.02
C VAL A 96 -7.92 -16.87 -7.72
N GLU A 97 -9.04 -16.59 -7.08
CA GLU A 97 -9.35 -15.25 -6.59
C GLU A 97 -8.62 -14.95 -5.28
N VAL A 98 -7.96 -13.79 -5.21
CA VAL A 98 -7.23 -13.33 -4.04
C VAL A 98 -7.73 -11.96 -3.62
N VAL A 99 -8.39 -11.90 -2.47
CA VAL A 99 -8.90 -10.66 -1.88
C VAL A 99 -7.79 -10.01 -1.03
N VAL A 100 -7.42 -8.77 -1.35
CA VAL A 100 -6.31 -8.04 -0.73
C VAL A 100 -6.84 -6.76 -0.05
N PRO A 101 -7.02 -6.79 1.29
CA PRO A 101 -7.24 -5.57 2.07
C PRO A 101 -6.07 -4.60 1.87
N SER A 102 -6.36 -3.39 1.40
CA SER A 102 -5.34 -2.46 0.94
C SER A 102 -5.56 -1.04 1.47
N GLY A 103 -4.52 -0.49 2.09
CA GLY A 103 -4.35 0.96 2.27
C GLY A 103 -3.26 1.48 1.33
N ALA A 104 -2.00 1.19 1.63
CA ALA A 104 -0.84 1.64 0.86
C ALA A 104 -0.64 0.97 -0.52
N ALA A 105 -1.42 -0.05 -0.84
CA ALA A 105 -1.33 -0.91 -2.03
C ALA A 105 -0.06 -1.76 -2.21
N GLY A 106 0.81 -1.94 -1.20
CA GLY A 106 2.04 -2.74 -1.35
C GLY A 106 1.79 -4.22 -1.68
N ASN A 107 0.91 -4.88 -0.91
CA ASN A 107 0.55 -6.28 -1.15
C ASN A 107 -0.23 -6.44 -2.47
N LEU A 108 -1.03 -5.43 -2.83
CA LEU A 108 -1.73 -5.39 -4.12
C LEU A 108 -0.74 -5.31 -5.28
N ALA A 109 0.27 -4.43 -5.21
CA ALA A 109 1.32 -4.32 -6.21
C ALA A 109 2.12 -5.63 -6.33
N ALA A 110 2.43 -6.29 -5.22
CA ALA A 110 3.09 -7.59 -5.21
C ALA A 110 2.27 -8.67 -5.94
N GLY A 111 0.97 -8.75 -5.69
CA GLY A 111 0.06 -9.63 -6.40
C GLY A 111 -0.01 -9.30 -7.89
N PHE A 112 -0.08 -8.01 -8.24
CA PHE A 112 -0.13 -7.57 -9.64
C PHE A 112 1.14 -7.95 -10.41
N ILE A 113 2.31 -7.87 -9.76
CA ILE A 113 3.58 -8.34 -10.33
C ILE A 113 3.55 -9.87 -10.50
N ALA A 114 3.09 -10.63 -9.50
CA ALA A 114 2.97 -12.09 -9.61
C ALA A 114 2.08 -12.49 -10.81
N GLN A 115 0.97 -11.78 -11.01
CA GLN A 115 0.09 -11.98 -12.15
C GLN A 115 0.79 -11.67 -13.47
N LYS A 116 1.57 -10.57 -13.55
CA LYS A 116 2.41 -10.24 -14.72
C LYS A 116 3.51 -11.27 -14.99
N MET A 117 3.96 -12.00 -13.98
CA MET A 117 4.88 -13.13 -14.12
C MET A 117 4.20 -14.43 -14.61
N GLY A 118 2.87 -14.43 -14.76
CA GLY A 118 2.11 -15.57 -15.28
C GLY A 118 1.35 -16.38 -14.21
N LEU A 119 1.34 -15.95 -12.95
CA LEU A 119 0.53 -16.60 -11.92
C LEU A 119 -0.97 -16.34 -12.19
N PRO A 120 -1.83 -17.36 -12.36
CA PRO A 120 -3.23 -17.16 -12.73
C PRO A 120 -4.05 -16.81 -11.48
N ILE A 121 -3.91 -15.57 -11.02
CA ILE A 121 -4.70 -15.02 -9.93
C ILE A 121 -5.59 -13.89 -10.43
N HIS A 122 -6.81 -13.81 -9.90
CA HIS A 122 -7.68 -12.63 -10.02
C HIS A 122 -7.60 -11.84 -8.73
N LEU A 123 -7.19 -10.57 -8.80
CA LEU A 123 -7.02 -9.74 -7.60
C LEU A 123 -8.29 -8.95 -7.33
N VAL A 124 -8.77 -9.04 -6.09
CA VAL A 124 -9.86 -8.19 -5.60
C VAL A 124 -9.30 -7.27 -4.53
N VAL A 125 -9.22 -5.97 -4.81
CA VAL A 125 -8.80 -4.99 -3.80
C VAL A 125 -9.97 -4.66 -2.88
N ALA A 126 -9.76 -4.86 -1.58
CA ALA A 126 -10.72 -4.47 -0.56
C ALA A 126 -10.23 -3.21 0.16
N VAL A 127 -11.01 -2.13 0.12
CA VAL A 127 -10.71 -0.86 0.81
C VAL A 127 -11.78 -0.56 1.86
N ASN A 128 -11.46 0.30 2.82
CA ASN A 128 -12.42 0.79 3.81
C ASN A 128 -13.09 2.10 3.33
N TYR A 129 -13.45 3.01 4.24
CA TYR A 129 -13.98 4.31 3.87
C TYR A 129 -13.04 5.17 3.03
N ASN A 130 -11.72 4.97 3.20
CA ASN A 130 -10.65 5.62 2.46
C ASN A 130 -10.44 4.86 1.14
N ASP A 131 -11.23 5.22 0.14
CA ASP A 131 -11.56 4.37 -1.01
C ASP A 131 -10.88 4.77 -2.33
N ILE A 132 -9.82 5.56 -2.27
CA ILE A 132 -9.11 6.07 -3.46
C ILE A 132 -8.75 4.96 -4.44
N ILE A 133 -8.24 3.80 -3.98
CA ILE A 133 -7.91 2.68 -4.86
C ILE A 133 -9.16 2.12 -5.55
N HIS A 134 -10.28 1.98 -4.83
CA HIS A 134 -11.53 1.51 -5.41
C HIS A 134 -12.06 2.49 -6.48
N ARG A 135 -12.04 3.80 -6.21
CA ARG A 135 -12.44 4.82 -7.21
C ARG A 135 -11.53 4.81 -8.43
N THR A 136 -10.24 4.56 -8.25
CA THR A 136 -9.28 4.43 -9.34
C THR A 136 -9.56 3.22 -10.21
N VAL A 137 -9.80 2.05 -9.59
CA VAL A 137 -10.12 0.82 -10.33
C VAL A 137 -11.47 0.95 -11.04
N GLN A 138 -12.50 1.48 -10.39
CA GLN A 138 -13.84 1.55 -10.95
C GLN A 138 -14.02 2.66 -12.00
N ARG A 139 -13.41 3.84 -11.76
CA ARG A 139 -13.72 5.07 -12.52
C ARG A 139 -12.49 5.78 -13.09
N GLY A 140 -11.29 5.27 -12.83
CA GLY A 140 -10.05 5.96 -13.18
C GLY A 140 -9.77 7.19 -12.31
N ASP A 141 -10.53 7.42 -11.23
CA ASP A 141 -10.39 8.58 -10.36
C ASP A 141 -9.36 8.30 -9.25
N PHE A 142 -8.16 8.88 -9.38
CA PHE A 142 -7.09 8.83 -8.38
C PHE A 142 -6.92 10.20 -7.73
N SER A 143 -7.82 10.51 -6.80
CA SER A 143 -7.86 11.81 -6.10
C SER A 143 -7.94 11.66 -4.59
N LEU A 144 -7.35 12.61 -3.88
CA LEU A 144 -7.41 12.69 -2.43
C LEU A 144 -8.84 13.01 -1.97
N SER A 145 -9.23 12.41 -0.85
CA SER A 145 -10.38 12.87 -0.08
C SER A 145 -9.98 14.05 0.81
N GLU A 146 -10.95 14.89 1.18
CA GLU A 146 -10.75 16.06 2.05
C GLU A 146 -10.03 15.70 3.37
N ALA A 147 -10.37 14.55 3.95
CA ALA A 147 -9.74 14.03 5.15
C ALA A 147 -9.76 12.51 5.17
N VAL A 148 -8.77 11.93 5.85
CA VAL A 148 -8.76 10.51 6.22
C VAL A 148 -9.86 10.26 7.26
N LYS A 149 -10.67 9.24 7.04
CA LYS A 149 -11.72 8.83 7.96
C LYS A 149 -11.22 7.69 8.84
N PRO A 150 -11.22 7.83 10.18
CA PRO A 150 -10.90 6.74 11.08
C PRO A 150 -11.86 5.56 10.92
N THR A 151 -11.32 4.35 10.86
CA THR A 151 -12.11 3.10 10.77
C THR A 151 -11.62 2.05 11.77
N LEU A 152 -12.31 0.91 11.83
CA LEU A 152 -11.85 -0.24 12.61
C LEU A 152 -10.55 -0.85 12.06
N ALA A 153 -10.27 -0.64 10.78
CA ALA A 153 -9.05 -1.11 10.12
C ALA A 153 -8.08 0.07 9.96
N SER A 154 -7.58 0.60 11.09
CA SER A 154 -6.72 1.80 11.11
C SER A 154 -5.47 1.71 10.24
N ALA A 155 -4.93 0.49 10.03
CA ALA A 155 -3.81 0.25 9.11
C ALA A 155 -4.14 0.53 7.64
N MET A 156 -5.42 0.61 7.28
CA MET A 156 -5.92 0.94 5.94
C MET A 156 -6.40 2.39 5.82
N ASP A 157 -6.37 3.18 6.90
CA ASP A 157 -6.76 4.60 6.91
C ASP A 157 -5.65 5.45 6.28
N ILE A 158 -5.46 5.29 4.97
CA ILE A 158 -4.37 5.89 4.20
C ILE A 158 -4.94 6.85 3.16
N GLN A 159 -4.39 8.07 3.13
CA GLN A 159 -4.76 9.10 2.16
C GLN A 159 -4.09 8.88 0.80
N VAL A 160 -2.79 8.56 0.81
CA VAL A 160 -1.97 8.40 -0.40
C VAL A 160 -1.49 6.95 -0.51
N PRO A 161 -2.03 6.14 -1.43
CA PRO A 161 -1.61 4.76 -1.65
C PRO A 161 -0.36 4.71 -2.54
N TYR A 162 0.80 5.10 -2.01
CA TYR A 162 2.05 5.29 -2.78
C TYR A 162 2.52 4.09 -3.62
N ASN A 163 2.09 2.85 -3.34
CA ASN A 163 2.43 1.71 -4.23
C ASN A 163 1.60 1.67 -5.52
N MET A 164 0.55 2.50 -5.66
CA MET A 164 -0.22 2.61 -6.89
C MET A 164 0.62 3.12 -8.06
N GLU A 165 1.66 3.92 -7.80
CA GLU A 165 2.63 4.34 -8.81
C GLU A 165 3.25 3.14 -9.55
N ARG A 166 3.58 2.06 -8.82
CA ARG A 166 4.12 0.82 -9.39
C ARG A 166 3.11 0.15 -10.31
N ILE A 167 1.85 0.15 -9.91
CA ILE A 167 0.76 -0.42 -10.71
C ILE A 167 0.54 0.43 -11.97
N PHE A 168 0.57 1.76 -11.86
CA PHE A 168 0.47 2.65 -13.02
C PHE A 168 1.61 2.42 -14.02
N TRP A 169 2.84 2.24 -13.54
CA TRP A 169 3.99 1.88 -14.37
C TRP A 169 3.81 0.53 -15.08
N LEU A 170 3.30 -0.49 -14.39
CA LEU A 170 3.02 -1.79 -15.02
C LEU A 170 1.86 -1.71 -16.03
N LEU A 171 0.86 -0.87 -15.78
CA LEU A 171 -0.27 -0.63 -16.68
C LEU A 171 0.14 0.20 -17.91
N SER A 172 1.06 1.15 -17.75
CA SER A 172 1.60 1.95 -18.86
C SER A 172 2.50 1.12 -19.79
N GLY A 173 2.84 -0.12 -19.41
CA GLY A 173 3.77 -0.96 -20.18
C GLY A 173 5.22 -0.63 -19.87
N SER A 174 5.51 -0.27 -18.62
CA SER A 174 6.83 0.18 -18.15
C SER A 174 7.24 1.56 -18.66
N ASP A 175 6.28 2.38 -19.10
CA ASP A 175 6.54 3.75 -19.56
C ASP A 175 6.67 4.70 -18.36
N SER A 176 7.91 5.12 -18.12
CA SER A 176 8.27 6.01 -17.01
C SER A 176 7.87 7.46 -17.25
N GLN A 177 7.71 7.89 -18.50
CA GLN A 177 7.27 9.25 -18.83
C GLN A 177 5.80 9.42 -18.49
N VAL A 178 4.97 8.44 -18.87
CA VAL A 178 3.54 8.42 -18.53
C VAL A 178 3.35 8.38 -17.02
N THR A 179 4.04 7.48 -16.31
CA THR A 179 3.93 7.40 -14.84
C THR A 179 4.37 8.69 -14.17
N ARG A 180 5.50 9.28 -14.59
CA ARG A 180 5.97 10.56 -14.04
C ARG A 180 4.94 11.66 -14.22
N ALA A 181 4.38 11.82 -15.43
CA ALA A 181 3.39 12.86 -15.69
C ALA A 181 2.13 12.72 -14.81
N LEU A 182 1.67 11.49 -14.59
CA LEU A 182 0.53 11.22 -13.68
C LEU A 182 0.86 11.58 -12.24
N MET A 183 2.04 11.20 -11.76
CA MET A 183 2.45 11.44 -10.37
C MET A 183 2.76 12.91 -10.11
N GLU A 184 3.45 13.61 -11.02
CA GLU A 184 3.69 15.06 -10.92
C GLU A 184 2.38 15.86 -10.92
N GLN A 185 1.39 15.44 -11.74
CA GLN A 185 0.06 16.03 -11.68
C GLN A 185 -0.58 15.81 -10.30
N PHE A 186 -0.58 14.56 -9.82
CA PHE A 186 -1.16 14.21 -8.54
C PHE A 186 -0.50 14.95 -7.37
N GLU A 187 0.83 15.09 -7.36
CA GLU A 187 1.57 15.87 -6.36
C GLU A 187 1.16 17.34 -6.34
N ARG A 188 0.92 17.93 -7.53
CA ARG A 188 0.55 19.34 -7.65
C ARG A 188 -0.91 19.62 -7.30
N THR A 189 -1.83 18.70 -7.60
CA THR A 189 -3.28 18.96 -7.51
C THR A 189 -4.02 18.08 -6.49
N GLY A 190 -3.37 17.05 -5.97
CA GLY A 190 -4.00 15.98 -5.19
C GLY A 190 -4.94 15.10 -6.02
N SER A 191 -4.93 15.19 -7.36
CA SER A 191 -5.90 14.51 -8.21
C SER A 191 -5.41 14.26 -9.64
N VAL A 192 -5.58 13.03 -10.11
CA VAL A 192 -5.38 12.65 -11.51
C VAL A 192 -6.45 11.67 -11.96
N SER A 193 -6.95 11.86 -13.18
CA SER A 193 -7.81 10.90 -13.85
C SER A 193 -6.96 10.01 -14.75
N LEU A 194 -7.05 8.69 -14.58
CA LEU A 194 -6.35 7.74 -15.43
C LEU A 194 -6.83 7.86 -16.89
N PRO A 195 -5.91 7.93 -17.86
CA PRO A 195 -6.26 7.82 -19.28
C PRO A 195 -7.04 6.53 -19.54
N LYS A 196 -7.99 6.56 -20.49
CA LYS A 196 -8.85 5.40 -20.81
C LYS A 196 -8.03 4.17 -21.20
N GLU A 197 -6.90 4.37 -21.84
CA GLU A 197 -5.95 3.33 -22.25
C GLU A 197 -5.30 2.64 -21.05
N LEU A 198 -5.11 3.35 -19.94
CA LEU A 198 -4.58 2.80 -18.69
C LEU A 198 -5.69 2.21 -17.82
N HIS A 199 -6.88 2.80 -17.84
CA HIS A 199 -8.04 2.37 -17.03
C HIS A 199 -8.76 1.13 -17.58
N SER A 200 -8.67 0.85 -18.88
CA SER A 200 -9.26 -0.35 -19.49
C SER A 200 -8.45 -1.63 -19.25
N LYS A 201 -7.13 -1.52 -19.12
CA LYS A 201 -6.18 -2.63 -18.92
C LYS A 201 -6.35 -3.46 -17.61
N PRO A 202 -6.74 -2.89 -16.45
CA PRO A 202 -6.96 -3.63 -15.21
C PRO A 202 -8.27 -4.41 -15.19
N SER A 203 -9.25 -4.08 -16.04
CA SER A 203 -10.64 -4.58 -15.97
C SER A 203 -10.78 -6.13 -15.90
N PRO A 204 -9.98 -6.94 -16.62
CA PRO A 204 -10.02 -8.40 -16.46
C PRO A 204 -9.11 -8.94 -15.32
N LEU A 205 -8.25 -8.09 -14.76
CA LEU A 205 -7.13 -8.47 -13.89
C LEU A 205 -7.29 -8.05 -12.43
N LEU A 206 -8.06 -7.00 -12.18
CA LEU A 206 -8.22 -6.32 -10.90
C LEU A 206 -9.64 -5.77 -10.77
N SER A 207 -10.34 -6.23 -9.74
CA SER A 207 -11.65 -5.70 -9.33
C SER A 207 -11.52 -5.00 -7.97
N GLY A 208 -12.37 -4.00 -7.70
CA GLY A 208 -12.36 -3.27 -6.43
C GLY A 208 -13.67 -3.38 -5.68
N SER A 209 -13.59 -3.68 -4.38
CA SER A 209 -14.73 -3.78 -3.47
C SER A 209 -14.54 -2.88 -2.25
N ARG A 210 -15.61 -2.23 -1.79
CA ARG A 210 -15.60 -1.38 -0.60
C ARG A 210 -16.20 -2.11 0.60
N LEU A 211 -15.41 -2.28 1.66
CA LEU A 211 -15.84 -2.85 2.94
C LEU A 211 -16.29 -1.73 3.89
N CYS A 212 -17.53 -1.81 4.36
CA CYS A 212 -18.10 -0.82 5.26
C CYS A 212 -18.04 -1.33 6.70
N SER A 213 -17.08 -0.84 7.49
CA SER A 213 -17.11 -0.98 8.95
C SER A 213 -16.67 0.32 9.61
N GLN A 214 -17.54 0.89 10.45
CA GLN A 214 -17.26 2.13 11.20
C GLN A 214 -16.88 1.79 12.65
N VAL A 215 -16.08 2.66 13.25
CA VAL A 215 -15.91 2.68 14.72
C VAL A 215 -17.28 2.93 15.37
N PRO A 216 -17.66 2.23 16.45
CA PRO A 216 -18.95 2.43 17.11
C PRO A 216 -19.18 3.91 17.45
N GLY A 217 -20.24 4.50 16.89
CA GLY A 217 -20.60 5.92 17.08
C GLY A 217 -20.65 6.79 15.80
N GLY A 218 -20.20 6.29 14.64
CA GLY A 218 -20.37 6.96 13.35
C GLY A 218 -21.77 6.77 12.74
N ARG A 219 -22.27 7.75 11.96
CA ARG A 219 -23.53 7.62 11.21
C ARG A 219 -23.37 6.56 10.10
N ALA A 220 -24.21 5.53 10.13
CA ALA A 220 -24.30 4.49 9.10
C ALA A 220 -24.62 5.12 7.73
N GLY A 221 -23.75 4.89 6.73
CA GLY A 221 -23.88 5.59 5.44
C GLY A 221 -23.39 4.85 4.19
N CYS A 222 -22.98 3.57 4.25
CA CYS A 222 -22.58 2.85 3.04
C CYS A 222 -23.12 1.42 3.02
N ARG A 223 -23.72 1.03 1.89
CA ARG A 223 -24.04 -0.36 1.55
C ARG A 223 -22.82 -0.96 0.87
N ALA A 224 -22.50 -2.22 1.16
CA ALA A 224 -21.55 -2.98 0.35
C ALA A 224 -22.09 -3.09 -1.08
N ASP A 225 -21.22 -2.98 -2.08
CA ASP A 225 -21.61 -3.23 -3.47
C ASP A 225 -22.09 -4.69 -3.60
N PRO A 226 -23.20 -4.95 -4.30
CA PRO A 226 -23.54 -6.32 -4.68
C PRO A 226 -22.45 -6.82 -5.63
N GLY A 227 -21.78 -7.91 -5.24
CA GLY A 227 -20.73 -8.56 -6.03
C GLY A 227 -21.23 -9.17 -7.33
#